data_AF-A0A9P4LU40-F1
#
_entry.id   AF-A0A9P4LU40-F1
#
_cell.length_a   1.000
_cell.length_b   1.000
_cell.length_c   1.000
_cell.angle_alpha   90.00
_cell.angle_beta   90.00
_cell.angle_gamma   90.00
#
_symmetry.space_group_name_H-M   'P 1'
#
loop_
_entity.id
_entity.type
_entity.pdbx_description
1 polymer ?
#
loop_
_entity_poly.entity_id
_entity_poly.type
_entity_poly.pdbx_seq_one_letter_code
_entity_poly.pdbx_strand_id
1 'polypeptide(L)'
;MDGVVRLSSGKFSPSRSGAAIIICHPWTSNKEQLPANYARVLSASVFTCLIYDAAYAPFAAQTDLRIKAVATSAAVCVGTMARRAFDNDVAGHSKIAEVHMLPAKLSDADTLPASFKDLAQYYRGRVPHERAPNTCLPRSWDLMASFDAFRFNEWISPRPLMMVTGSRAATKWYSKKLVVVEGLTHADLYDHVGEAGGKLVEFCGKYLK
;
A
#
# COMPACT_ATOMS: atom_id res chain seq x y z
N MET A 1 -23.35 1.35 -6.45
CA MET A 1 -22.70 0.07 -6.10
C MET A 1 -22.73 -0.05 -4.60
N ASP A 2 -23.60 -0.90 -4.07
CA ASP A 2 -23.86 -1.03 -2.64
C ASP A 2 -22.63 -1.58 -1.92
N GLY A 3 -22.03 -0.75 -1.06
CA GLY A 3 -20.80 -1.05 -0.32
C GLY A 3 -20.95 -2.05 0.82
N VAL A 4 -21.82 -3.06 0.67
CA VAL A 4 -22.01 -4.13 1.64
C VAL A 4 -21.20 -5.34 1.19
N VAL A 5 -20.02 -5.53 1.80
CA VAL A 5 -19.27 -6.78 1.69
C VAL A 5 -20.07 -7.86 2.43
N ARG A 6 -20.78 -8.70 1.69
CA ARG A 6 -21.42 -9.89 2.24
C ARG A 6 -20.32 -10.91 2.54
N LEU A 7 -20.05 -11.14 3.82
CA LEU A 7 -19.23 -12.27 4.24
C LEU A 7 -19.90 -13.54 3.72
N SER A 8 -19.21 -14.30 2.87
CA SER A 8 -19.74 -15.57 2.37
C SER A 8 -19.96 -16.50 3.57
N SER A 9 -21.07 -17.23 3.56
CA SER A 9 -21.44 -18.23 4.58
C SER A 9 -20.53 -19.47 4.57
N GLY A 10 -19.31 -19.34 4.06
CA GLY A 10 -18.31 -20.40 3.93
C GLY A 10 -17.56 -20.62 5.24
N LYS A 11 -17.05 -21.84 5.39
CA LYS A 11 -16.25 -22.33 6.53
C LYS A 11 -15.35 -21.23 7.09
N PHE A 12 -15.70 -20.72 8.27
CA PHE A 12 -14.83 -19.85 9.05
C PHE A 12 -13.46 -20.53 9.19
N SER A 13 -12.39 -19.74 9.10
CA SER A 13 -11.04 -20.24 9.38
C SER A 13 -11.01 -21.05 10.69
N PRO A 14 -10.13 -22.07 10.81
CA PRO A 14 -9.81 -22.65 12.12
C PRO A 14 -9.60 -21.52 13.13
N SER A 15 -10.16 -21.66 14.34
CA SER A 15 -10.25 -20.62 15.38
C SER A 15 -8.97 -19.78 15.43
N ARG A 16 -9.01 -18.58 14.83
CA ARG A 16 -7.91 -17.59 14.87
C ARG A 16 -8.07 -16.58 16.00
N SER A 17 -8.81 -16.96 17.05
CA SER A 17 -9.12 -16.08 18.20
C SER A 17 -9.73 -14.72 17.81
N GLY A 18 -10.51 -14.66 16.72
CA GLY A 18 -11.10 -13.43 16.21
C GLY A 18 -10.15 -12.49 15.44
N ALA A 19 -8.94 -12.94 15.08
CA ALA A 19 -8.00 -12.14 14.30
C ALA A 19 -8.57 -11.79 12.90
N ALA A 20 -8.50 -10.49 12.56
CA ALA A 20 -8.83 -9.97 11.24
C ALA A 20 -7.59 -9.33 10.59
N ILE A 21 -7.57 -9.30 9.26
CA ILE A 21 -6.54 -8.61 8.49
C ILE A 21 -7.05 -7.23 8.13
N ILE A 22 -6.33 -6.19 8.55
CA ILE A 22 -6.55 -4.82 8.10
C ILE A 22 -5.66 -4.57 6.87
N ILE A 23 -6.28 -4.26 5.74
CA ILE A 23 -5.60 -3.95 4.48
C ILE A 23 -5.71 -2.45 4.25
N CYS A 24 -4.55 -1.79 4.22
CA CYS A 24 -4.48 -0.35 4.01
C CYS A 24 -4.20 -0.06 2.54
N HIS A 25 -4.94 0.89 1.95
CA HIS A 25 -4.69 1.30 0.57
C HIS A 25 -3.53 2.30 0.46
N PRO A 26 -2.86 2.40 -0.70
CA PRO A 26 -1.81 3.39 -0.92
C PRO A 26 -2.40 4.79 -1.03
N TRP A 27 -1.64 5.80 -0.60
CA TRP A 27 -2.10 7.18 -0.35
C TRP A 27 -3.04 7.79 -1.39
N THR A 28 -2.80 7.58 -2.69
CA THR A 28 -3.59 8.18 -3.78
C THR A 28 -4.60 7.21 -4.43
N SER A 29 -4.83 6.05 -3.80
CA SER A 29 -5.80 5.03 -4.21
C SER A 29 -7.07 5.08 -3.37
N ASN A 30 -7.99 4.16 -3.64
CA ASN A 30 -9.18 3.94 -2.83
C ASN A 30 -9.36 2.44 -2.53
N LYS A 31 -10.33 2.16 -1.65
CA LYS A 31 -10.67 0.80 -1.20
C LYS A 31 -11.12 -0.14 -2.33
N GLU A 32 -11.55 0.36 -3.48
CA GLU A 32 -12.03 -0.43 -4.62
C GLU A 32 -10.92 -0.89 -5.58
N GLN A 33 -9.71 -0.34 -5.46
CA GLN A 33 -8.55 -0.64 -6.31
C GLN A 33 -7.66 -1.75 -5.71
N LEU A 34 -6.33 -1.54 -5.62
CA LEU A 34 -5.34 -2.46 -5.03
C LEU A 34 -5.82 -3.22 -3.80
N PRO A 35 -6.35 -2.56 -2.75
CA PRO A 35 -6.68 -3.27 -1.52
C PRO A 35 -7.80 -4.30 -1.71
N ALA A 36 -8.75 -4.05 -2.62
CA ALA A 36 -9.77 -5.03 -2.96
C ALA A 36 -9.18 -6.27 -3.64
N ASN A 37 -8.15 -6.11 -4.47
CA ASN A 37 -7.47 -7.23 -5.11
C ASN A 37 -6.81 -8.16 -4.07
N TYR A 38 -6.09 -7.59 -3.11
CA TYR A 38 -5.50 -8.36 -2.00
C TYR A 38 -6.57 -8.96 -1.08
N ALA A 39 -7.64 -8.23 -0.78
CA ALA A 39 -8.74 -8.74 0.03
C ALA A 39 -9.38 -9.98 -0.59
N ARG A 40 -9.54 -10.04 -1.93
CA ARG A 40 -10.04 -11.23 -2.63
C ARG A 40 -9.14 -12.45 -2.43
N VAL A 41 -7.82 -12.28 -2.54
CA VAL A 41 -6.86 -13.38 -2.33
C VAL A 41 -6.90 -13.89 -0.88
N LEU A 42 -6.90 -12.97 0.09
CA LEU A 42 -6.87 -13.31 1.51
C LEU A 42 -8.21 -13.90 2.00
N SER A 43 -9.34 -13.35 1.56
CA SER A 43 -10.67 -13.87 1.92
C SER A 43 -10.95 -15.24 1.31
N ALA A 44 -10.46 -15.52 0.10
CA ALA A 44 -10.48 -16.87 -0.47
C ALA A 44 -9.70 -17.90 0.39
N SER A 45 -8.76 -17.41 1.20
CA SER A 45 -7.98 -18.20 2.17
C SER A 45 -8.53 -18.10 3.60
N VAL A 46 -9.86 -17.89 3.73
CA VAL A 46 -10.64 -17.88 4.98
C VAL A 46 -10.29 -16.77 5.99
N PHE A 47 -9.58 -15.71 5.59
CA PHE A 47 -9.35 -14.55 6.45
C PHE A 47 -10.49 -13.52 6.38
N THR A 48 -10.93 -13.04 7.55
CA THR A 48 -11.75 -11.83 7.63
C THR A 48 -10.87 -10.62 7.30
N CYS A 49 -11.21 -9.88 6.25
CA CYS A 49 -10.45 -8.72 5.79
C CYS A 49 -11.27 -7.44 5.95
N LEU A 50 -10.65 -6.40 6.51
CA LEU A 50 -11.20 -5.05 6.55
C LEU A 50 -10.30 -4.11 5.75
N ILE A 51 -10.87 -3.37 4.80
CA ILE A 51 -10.12 -2.41 3.98
C ILE A 51 -10.34 -1.00 4.53
N TYR A 52 -9.25 -0.29 4.82
CA TYR A 52 -9.28 1.05 5.38
C TYR A 52 -8.24 2.00 4.78
N ASP A 53 -8.52 3.29 4.93
CA ASP A 53 -7.66 4.40 4.53
C ASP A 53 -6.66 4.72 5.65
N ALA A 54 -5.65 3.86 5.84
CA ALA A 54 -4.72 3.99 6.97
C ALA A 54 -3.27 3.64 6.64
N ALA A 55 -2.53 4.56 6.00
CA ALA A 55 -1.10 4.39 5.69
C ALA A 55 -0.15 4.44 6.93
N TYR A 56 -0.68 4.31 8.16
CA TYR A 56 0.08 4.40 9.42
C TYR A 56 0.39 3.04 10.07
N ALA A 57 0.05 1.92 9.40
CA ALA A 57 0.10 0.60 10.02
C ALA A 57 1.48 0.21 10.62
N PRO A 58 2.63 0.39 9.94
CA PRO A 58 3.92 0.05 10.53
C PRO A 58 4.29 0.95 11.73
N PHE A 59 3.84 2.20 11.73
CA PHE A 59 4.05 3.13 12.84
C PHE A 59 3.23 2.74 14.06
N ALA A 60 1.93 2.48 13.89
CA ALA A 60 1.05 2.05 14.97
C ALA A 60 1.48 0.71 15.59
N ALA A 61 1.98 -0.21 14.76
CA ALA A 61 2.45 -1.52 15.21
C ALA A 61 3.64 -1.45 16.17
N GLN A 62 4.37 -0.33 16.24
CA GLN A 62 5.48 -0.20 17.17
C GLN A 62 5.00 -0.27 18.62
N THR A 63 3.88 0.37 18.94
CA THR A 63 3.36 0.50 20.31
C THR A 63 2.10 -0.31 20.56
N ASP A 64 1.29 -0.59 19.53
CA ASP A 64 0.02 -1.31 19.70
C ASP A 64 0.22 -2.83 19.66
N LEU A 65 0.16 -3.46 20.84
CA LEU A 65 0.33 -4.91 21.02
C LEU A 65 -0.87 -5.74 20.54
N ARG A 66 -1.99 -5.09 20.16
CA ARG A 66 -3.12 -5.77 19.51
C ARG A 66 -2.76 -6.15 18.08
N ILE A 67 -1.83 -5.43 17.43
CA ILE A 67 -1.30 -5.77 16.11
C ILE A 67 -0.30 -6.92 16.27
N LYS A 68 -0.73 -8.12 15.86
CA LYS A 68 0.05 -9.36 16.03
C LYS A 68 1.08 -9.60 14.93
N ALA A 69 0.85 -9.07 13.74
CA ALA A 69 1.73 -9.20 12.58
C ALA A 69 1.55 -8.00 11.65
N VAL A 70 2.61 -7.62 10.94
CA VAL A 70 2.56 -6.57 9.91
C VAL A 70 3.10 -7.13 8.61
N ALA A 71 2.39 -6.91 7.52
CA ALA A 71 2.88 -7.21 6.19
C ALA A 71 2.60 -6.05 5.23
N THR A 72 3.51 -5.80 4.31
CA THR A 72 3.36 -4.80 3.26
C THR A 72 3.62 -5.43 1.90
N SER A 73 2.97 -4.90 0.85
CA SER A 73 3.29 -5.16 -0.54
C SER A 73 3.46 -3.83 -1.26
N ALA A 74 4.54 -3.67 -2.01
CA ALA A 74 4.90 -2.39 -2.64
C ALA A 74 5.05 -1.26 -1.61
N ALA A 75 5.78 -1.50 -0.52
CA ALA A 75 5.91 -0.54 0.57
C ALA A 75 6.66 0.75 0.16
N VAL A 76 6.12 1.90 0.57
CA VAL A 76 6.74 3.23 0.45
C VAL A 76 6.57 3.99 1.76
N CYS A 77 7.63 4.65 2.22
CA CYS A 77 7.50 5.65 3.28
C CYS A 77 7.17 7.01 2.65
N VAL A 78 5.91 7.43 2.75
CA VAL A 78 5.44 8.70 2.18
C VAL A 78 6.17 9.92 2.73
N GLY A 79 6.64 9.87 3.98
CA GLY A 79 7.42 10.97 4.53
C GLY A 79 8.82 11.07 3.95
N THR A 80 9.50 9.95 3.70
CA THR A 80 10.77 9.97 2.98
C THR A 80 10.58 10.43 1.54
N MET A 81 9.49 10.03 0.89
CA MET A 81 9.14 10.51 -0.44
C MET A 81 8.88 12.03 -0.43
N ALA A 82 8.11 12.54 0.53
CA ALA A 82 7.80 13.96 0.66
C ALA A 82 9.05 14.81 0.91
N ARG A 83 9.94 14.38 1.81
CA ARG A 83 11.24 15.04 2.05
C ARG A 83 12.11 15.09 0.80
N ARG A 84 12.22 13.97 0.06
CA ARG A 84 12.95 13.95 -1.21
C ARG A 84 12.33 14.86 -2.27
N ALA A 85 11.01 15.02 -2.27
CA ALA A 85 10.35 15.95 -3.19
C ALA A 85 10.64 17.42 -2.82
N PHE A 86 10.80 17.74 -1.54
CA PHE A 86 11.28 19.06 -1.10
C PHE A 86 12.74 19.30 -1.50
N ASP A 87 13.63 18.32 -1.29
CA ASP A 87 15.04 18.44 -1.65
C ASP A 87 15.26 18.66 -3.16
N ASN A 88 14.32 18.18 -3.99
CA ASN A 88 14.35 18.34 -5.45
C ASN A 88 13.43 19.47 -5.97
N ASP A 89 12.89 20.32 -5.08
CA ASP A 89 11.94 21.41 -5.37
C ASP A 89 10.67 20.99 -6.16
N VAL A 90 10.38 19.69 -6.21
CA VAL A 90 9.19 19.12 -6.87
C VAL A 90 7.92 19.44 -6.08
N ALA A 91 8.06 19.62 -4.77
CA ALA A 91 6.97 20.01 -3.88
C ALA A 91 6.76 21.54 -3.82
N GLY A 92 7.63 22.33 -4.46
CA GLY A 92 7.51 23.77 -4.68
C GLY A 92 7.15 24.59 -3.44
N HIS A 93 8.04 25.47 -3.01
CA HIS A 93 7.74 26.60 -2.11
C HIS A 93 6.71 27.61 -2.70
N SER A 94 6.10 27.29 -3.84
CA SER A 94 5.08 28.07 -4.52
C SER A 94 3.70 27.81 -3.91
N LYS A 95 2.86 28.84 -3.85
CA LYS A 95 1.46 28.77 -3.38
C LYS A 95 0.59 28.03 -4.41
N ILE A 96 0.89 26.77 -4.72
CA ILE A 96 0.01 25.91 -5.53
C ILE A 96 -1.21 25.52 -4.69
N ALA A 97 -2.41 25.55 -5.27
CA ALA A 97 -3.63 25.19 -4.54
C ALA A 97 -3.77 23.66 -4.35
N GLU A 98 -3.23 22.89 -5.29
CA GLU A 98 -3.32 21.44 -5.34
C GLU A 98 -2.01 20.86 -5.92
N VAL A 99 -1.53 19.77 -5.32
CA VAL A 99 -0.37 19.00 -5.78
C VAL A 99 -0.87 17.82 -6.60
N HIS A 100 -0.49 17.75 -7.88
CA HIS A 100 -0.79 16.62 -8.76
C HIS A 100 0.31 15.57 -8.68
N MET A 101 -0.01 14.39 -8.15
CA MET A 101 0.94 13.28 -8.03
C MET A 101 1.14 12.52 -9.33
N LEU A 102 0.05 12.38 -10.08
CA LEU A 102 0.01 11.77 -11.39
C LEU A 102 -0.80 12.68 -12.33
N PRO A 103 -0.49 12.69 -13.62
CA PRO A 103 -1.24 13.49 -14.57
C PRO A 103 -2.70 13.02 -14.65
N ALA A 104 -3.59 13.95 -14.97
CA ALA A 104 -5.01 13.65 -15.17
C ALA A 104 -5.22 12.76 -16.41
N LYS A 105 -4.42 12.95 -17.45
CA LYS A 105 -4.46 12.16 -18.69
C LYS A 105 -3.20 11.33 -18.84
N LEU A 106 -3.37 10.13 -19.41
CA LEU A 106 -2.26 9.22 -19.65
C LEU A 106 -1.24 9.77 -20.65
N SER A 107 -1.70 10.54 -21.66
CA SER A 107 -0.83 11.21 -22.65
C SER A 107 0.21 12.13 -22.02
N ASP A 108 -0.12 12.72 -20.87
CA ASP A 108 0.73 13.71 -20.22
C ASP A 108 1.80 13.03 -19.36
N ALA A 109 1.79 11.69 -19.28
CA ALA A 109 2.80 10.91 -18.58
C ALA A 109 4.06 10.65 -19.42
N ASP A 110 4.05 10.93 -20.73
CA ASP A 110 5.13 10.56 -21.65
C ASP A 110 6.49 11.18 -21.32
N THR A 111 6.51 12.30 -20.59
CA THR A 111 7.74 12.96 -20.13
C THR A 111 8.19 12.52 -18.74
N LEU A 112 7.37 11.74 -18.02
CA LEU A 112 7.66 11.34 -16.64
C LEU A 112 8.62 10.16 -16.56
N PRO A 113 9.29 9.93 -15.41
CA PRO A 113 10.08 8.73 -15.20
C PRO A 113 9.26 7.44 -15.38
N ALA A 114 9.90 6.34 -15.77
CA ALA A 114 9.23 5.07 -16.08
C ALA A 114 8.31 4.57 -14.95
N SER A 115 8.71 4.74 -13.69
CA SER A 115 7.87 4.35 -12.54
C SER A 115 6.59 5.18 -12.41
N PHE A 116 6.63 6.46 -12.79
CA PHE A 116 5.45 7.34 -12.79
C PHE A 116 4.57 7.07 -14.02
N LYS A 117 5.15 6.74 -15.17
CA LYS A 117 4.40 6.25 -16.34
C LYS A 117 3.61 4.99 -16.02
N ASP A 118 4.25 4.03 -15.37
CA ASP A 118 3.61 2.77 -14.98
C ASP A 118 2.49 2.98 -13.94
N LEU A 119 2.70 3.87 -12.95
CA LEU A 119 1.64 4.28 -12.04
C LEU A 119 0.49 5.01 -12.76
N ALA A 120 0.78 5.91 -13.70
CA ALA A 120 -0.25 6.57 -14.51
C ALA A 120 -1.03 5.54 -15.35
N GLN A 121 -0.34 4.55 -15.94
CA GLN A 121 -0.96 3.45 -16.66
C GLN A 121 -1.91 2.66 -15.75
N TYR A 122 -1.52 2.39 -14.50
CA TYR A 122 -2.42 1.76 -13.54
C TYR A 122 -3.66 2.62 -13.24
N TYR A 123 -3.47 3.87 -12.82
CA TYR A 123 -4.57 4.73 -12.32
C TYR A 123 -5.45 5.36 -13.42
N ARG A 124 -4.99 5.42 -14.66
CA ARG A 124 -5.73 6.02 -15.79
C ARG A 124 -6.06 5.03 -16.90
N GLY A 125 -5.33 3.91 -16.98
CA GLY A 125 -5.53 2.88 -18.00
C GLY A 125 -6.14 1.60 -17.45
N ARG A 126 -5.42 0.89 -16.58
CA ARG A 126 -5.79 -0.46 -16.12
C ARG A 126 -6.96 -0.46 -15.14
N VAL A 127 -6.92 0.41 -14.13
CA VAL A 127 -7.91 0.47 -13.05
C VAL A 127 -8.31 1.93 -12.73
N PRO A 128 -8.91 2.66 -13.70
CA PRO A 128 -9.34 4.04 -13.47
C PRO A 128 -10.47 4.11 -12.45
N HIS A 129 -10.46 5.15 -11.61
CA HIS A 129 -11.51 5.38 -10.63
C HIS A 129 -11.65 6.87 -10.29
N GLU A 130 -12.87 7.41 -10.35
CA GLU A 130 -13.15 8.86 -10.14
C GLU A 130 -12.71 9.37 -8.77
N ARG A 131 -12.91 8.56 -7.71
CA ARG A 131 -12.42 8.86 -6.35
C ARG A 131 -10.90 8.65 -6.13
N ALA A 132 -10.14 8.35 -7.18
CA ALA A 132 -8.68 8.33 -7.14
C ALA A 132 -8.10 9.42 -8.07
N PRO A 133 -8.29 10.72 -7.73
CA PRO A 133 -7.79 11.82 -8.55
C PRO A 133 -6.25 11.90 -8.55
N ASN A 134 -5.58 11.23 -7.60
CA ASN A 134 -4.13 11.33 -7.38
C ASN A 134 -3.65 12.76 -7.17
N THR A 135 -4.40 13.52 -6.36
CA THR A 135 -4.05 14.88 -5.93
C THR A 135 -4.03 14.98 -4.41
N CYS A 136 -3.39 16.02 -3.88
CA CYS A 136 -3.46 16.35 -2.47
C CYS A 136 -3.28 17.85 -2.22
N LEU A 137 -3.67 18.31 -1.02
CA LEU A 137 -3.40 19.68 -0.59
C LEU A 137 -1.92 19.83 -0.23
N PRO A 138 -1.28 20.98 -0.52
CA PRO A 138 0.12 21.24 -0.14
C PRO A 138 0.38 21.05 1.37
N ARG A 139 -0.57 21.45 2.22
CA ARG A 139 -0.48 21.23 3.68
C ARG A 139 -0.33 19.74 4.04
N SER A 140 -0.93 18.84 3.27
CA SER A 140 -0.73 17.39 3.47
C SER A 140 0.72 17.00 3.22
N TRP A 141 1.41 17.66 2.30
CA TRP A 141 2.83 17.44 2.03
C TRP A 141 3.73 17.80 3.21
N ASP A 142 3.48 18.95 3.84
CA ASP A 142 4.18 19.38 5.06
C ASP A 142 4.00 18.36 6.20
N LEU A 143 2.75 17.91 6.40
CA LEU A 143 2.44 16.91 7.41
C LEU A 143 3.14 15.57 7.12
N MET A 144 3.14 15.12 5.87
CA MET A 144 3.85 13.89 5.49
C MET A 144 5.35 14.00 5.70
N ALA A 145 5.97 15.15 5.39
CA ALA A 145 7.41 15.31 5.58
C ALA A 145 7.84 15.19 7.05
N SER A 146 6.94 15.51 7.98
CA SER A 146 7.15 15.29 9.42
C SER A 146 6.95 13.83 9.88
N PHE A 147 6.35 12.98 9.03
CA PHE A 147 6.07 11.59 9.32
C PHE A 147 7.19 10.65 8.84
N ASP A 148 7.36 9.51 9.52
CA ASP A 148 8.21 8.42 9.04
C ASP A 148 7.60 7.07 9.42
N ALA A 149 7.03 6.39 8.42
CA ALA A 149 6.36 5.12 8.61
C ALA A 149 7.31 4.00 9.03
N PHE A 150 8.60 4.08 8.68
CA PHE A 150 9.55 2.99 8.90
C PHE A 150 10.55 3.29 10.02
N ARG A 151 10.46 4.48 10.62
CA ARG A 151 11.23 4.82 11.81
C ARG A 151 10.91 3.80 12.90
N PHE A 152 11.92 3.09 13.41
CA PHE A 152 11.76 2.07 14.44
C PHE A 152 11.02 0.78 14.02
N ASN A 153 10.99 0.42 12.73
CA ASN A 153 10.48 -0.89 12.31
C ASN A 153 11.17 -2.06 13.03
N GLU A 154 12.41 -1.88 13.47
CA GLU A 154 13.16 -2.83 14.28
C GLU A 154 12.51 -3.08 15.66
N TRP A 155 11.77 -2.12 16.22
CA TRP A 155 11.06 -2.25 17.50
C TRP A 155 9.72 -2.99 17.39
N ILE A 156 9.26 -3.29 16.17
CA ILE A 156 8.13 -4.20 15.97
C ILE A 156 8.52 -5.61 16.46
N SER A 157 9.80 -5.98 16.31
CA SER A 157 10.37 -7.22 16.86
C SER A 157 10.03 -7.39 18.35
N PRO A 158 9.68 -8.61 18.83
CA PRO A 158 9.72 -9.89 18.13
C PRO A 158 8.50 -10.18 17.25
N ARG A 159 7.54 -9.25 17.14
CA ARG A 159 6.37 -9.46 16.27
C ARG A 159 6.81 -9.52 14.81
N PRO A 160 6.18 -10.41 14.02
CA PRO A 160 6.58 -10.65 12.63
C PRO A 160 6.25 -9.43 11.75
N LEU A 161 7.25 -9.05 10.93
CA LEU A 161 7.15 -8.03 9.90
C LEU A 161 7.64 -8.63 8.57
N MET A 162 6.82 -8.54 7.52
CA MET A 162 7.18 -8.94 6.16
C MET A 162 6.97 -7.77 5.18
N MET A 163 7.92 -7.57 4.25
CA MET A 163 7.77 -6.57 3.19
C MET A 163 7.97 -7.22 1.83
N VAL A 164 6.92 -7.23 1.01
CA VAL A 164 6.92 -7.76 -0.36
C VAL A 164 7.26 -6.65 -1.35
N THR A 165 8.16 -6.92 -2.29
CA THR A 165 8.52 -5.99 -3.38
C THR A 165 8.66 -6.74 -4.70
N GLY A 166 8.46 -6.04 -5.82
CA GLY A 166 8.83 -6.53 -7.14
C GLY A 166 10.34 -6.36 -7.40
N SER A 167 10.95 -7.23 -8.19
CA SER A 167 12.38 -7.15 -8.52
C SER A 167 12.74 -5.92 -9.35
N ARG A 168 11.79 -5.42 -10.17
CA ARG A 168 11.90 -4.21 -10.99
C ARG A 168 11.29 -2.96 -10.32
N ALA A 169 10.86 -3.05 -9.07
CA ALA A 169 10.21 -1.94 -8.39
C ALA A 169 11.22 -0.82 -8.06
N ALA A 170 10.97 0.40 -8.54
CA ALA A 170 11.76 1.58 -8.20
C ALA A 170 11.78 1.90 -6.69
N THR A 171 10.82 1.35 -5.94
CA THR A 171 10.68 1.51 -4.48
C THR A 171 11.34 0.40 -3.67
N LYS A 172 12.00 -0.57 -4.32
CA LYS A 172 12.61 -1.75 -3.66
C LYS A 172 13.54 -1.40 -2.50
N TRP A 173 14.25 -0.27 -2.60
CA TRP A 173 15.20 0.22 -1.60
C TRP A 173 14.56 0.59 -0.25
N TYR A 174 13.23 0.76 -0.17
CA TYR A 174 12.52 1.03 1.09
C TYR A 174 12.48 -0.17 2.03
N SER A 175 12.62 -1.38 1.52
CA SER A 175 12.31 -2.59 2.25
C SER A 175 13.59 -3.29 2.70
N LYS A 176 13.80 -3.41 4.01
CA LYS A 176 14.99 -4.06 4.60
C LYS A 176 14.80 -5.56 4.91
N LYS A 177 13.55 -6.04 5.04
CA LYS A 177 13.19 -7.46 5.27
C LYS A 177 12.32 -7.95 4.11
N LEU A 178 12.97 -8.46 3.07
CA LEU A 178 12.38 -8.56 1.74
C LEU A 178 11.92 -9.98 1.37
N VAL A 179 10.68 -10.04 0.90
CA VAL A 179 10.23 -11.09 -0.01
C VAL A 179 10.14 -10.46 -1.40
N VAL A 180 10.93 -10.96 -2.35
CA VAL A 180 10.95 -10.42 -3.72
C VAL A 180 10.04 -11.27 -4.61
N VAL A 181 9.23 -10.62 -5.43
CA VAL A 181 8.47 -11.22 -6.54
C VAL A 181 9.17 -10.84 -7.83
N GLU A 182 9.55 -11.84 -8.63
CA GLU A 182 10.38 -11.62 -9.81
C GLU A 182 9.58 -10.98 -10.95
N GLY A 183 10.23 -10.13 -11.75
CA GLY A 183 9.63 -9.50 -12.93
C GLY A 183 8.61 -8.39 -12.66
N LEU A 184 8.16 -8.15 -11.43
CA LEU A 184 7.13 -7.13 -11.17
C LEU A 184 7.71 -5.75 -10.83
N THR A 185 7.04 -4.69 -11.28
CA THR A 185 7.27 -3.30 -10.85
C THR A 185 6.53 -3.00 -9.54
N HIS A 186 6.55 -1.73 -9.10
CA HIS A 186 5.72 -1.27 -7.98
C HIS A 186 4.22 -1.31 -8.33
N ALA A 187 3.83 -0.78 -9.49
CA ALA A 187 2.43 -0.72 -9.89
C ALA A 187 1.89 -2.10 -10.29
N ASP A 188 2.72 -3.00 -10.82
CA ASP A 188 2.32 -4.38 -11.10
C ASP A 188 1.81 -5.10 -9.84
N LEU A 189 2.41 -4.84 -8.68
CA LEU A 189 1.94 -5.43 -7.41
C LEU A 189 0.53 -4.96 -7.01
N TYR A 190 -0.06 -3.98 -7.71
CA TYR A 190 -1.39 -3.46 -7.39
C TYR A 190 -2.51 -4.33 -7.99
N ASP A 191 -2.25 -4.97 -9.12
CA ASP A 191 -3.21 -5.78 -9.89
C ASP A 191 -2.70 -7.20 -10.25
N HIS A 192 -1.40 -7.46 -10.20
CA HIS A 192 -0.80 -8.80 -10.34
C HIS A 192 -0.55 -9.43 -8.95
N VAL A 193 -1.62 -9.53 -8.17
CA VAL A 193 -1.54 -9.85 -6.73
C VAL A 193 -1.34 -11.33 -6.41
N GLY A 194 -1.31 -12.23 -7.39
CA GLY A 194 -1.32 -13.69 -7.17
C GLY A 194 -0.17 -14.19 -6.28
N GLU A 195 1.08 -14.00 -6.73
CA GLU A 195 2.25 -14.50 -5.98
C GLU A 195 2.46 -13.75 -4.66
N ALA A 196 2.37 -12.41 -4.69
CA ALA A 196 2.48 -11.59 -3.48
C ALA A 196 1.38 -11.92 -2.45
N GLY A 197 0.16 -12.14 -2.92
CA GLY A 197 -0.99 -12.53 -2.11
C GLY A 197 -0.83 -13.92 -1.51
N GLY A 198 -0.31 -14.89 -2.27
CA GLY A 198 0.03 -16.22 -1.74
C GLY A 198 1.04 -16.15 -0.59
N LYS A 199 2.11 -15.36 -0.75
CA LYS A 199 3.09 -15.09 0.30
C LYS A 199 2.46 -14.44 1.55
N LEU A 200 1.52 -13.52 1.37
CA LEU A 200 0.75 -12.93 2.47
C LEU A 200 -0.15 -13.94 3.18
N VAL A 201 -0.81 -14.83 2.43
CA VAL A 201 -1.63 -15.93 2.99
C VAL A 201 -0.79 -16.84 3.88
N GLU A 202 0.40 -17.25 3.42
CA GLU A 202 1.31 -18.08 4.20
C GLU A 202 1.77 -17.37 5.48
N PHE A 203 2.19 -16.12 5.36
CA PHE A 203 2.63 -15.30 6.49
C PHE A 203 1.52 -15.11 7.54
N CYS A 204 0.34 -14.65 7.11
CA CYS A 204 -0.80 -14.47 8.00
C CYS A 204 -1.25 -15.81 8.59
N GLY A 205 -1.21 -16.89 7.80
CA GLY A 205 -1.55 -18.24 8.25
C GLY A 205 -0.68 -18.73 9.40
N LYS A 206 0.62 -18.42 9.34
CA LYS A 206 1.61 -18.78 10.37
C LYS A 206 1.45 -18.00 11.66
N TYR A 207 1.17 -16.69 11.56
CA TYR A 207 1.28 -15.76 12.68
C TYR A 207 -0.06 -15.29 13.29
N LEU A 208 -1.19 -15.51 12.62
CA LEU A 208 -2.53 -15.20 13.13
C LEU A 208 -3.24 -16.49 13.55
N LYS A 209 -2.91 -17.00 14.74
CA LYS A 209 -3.56 -18.14 15.41
C LYS A 209 -4.39 -17.65 16.59
#